data_AF-A0A942QGZ8-F1
#
_entry.id   AF-A0A942QGZ8-F1
#
_cell.length_a   1.000
_cell.length_b   1.000
_cell.length_c   1.000
_cell.angle_alpha   90.00
_cell.angle_beta   90.00
_cell.angle_gamma   90.00
#
_symmetry.space_group_name_H-M   'P 1'
#
loop_
_entity.id
_entity.type
_entity.pdbx_description
1 polymer ?
#
loop_
_entity_poly.entity_id
_entity_poly.type
_entity_poly.pdbx_seq_one_letter_code
_entity_poly.pdbx_strand_id
1 'polypeptide(L)'
;MNSPECIKAQEIVSAASDGEVLSAEDVRLAKAHCSECASCTSFVRGLASIRNLSGPQPTESAVAATVAAIREIATSASAAQEQSAAGDASDGIAAGDASDGIAARDVGGGSTTKDISPGWVGEAQRILQGKGALAWVGAAASIVVIAAAGTIVGVNYLLEPPTPVAENATTLQADMFYDQPVVPPANGEPAEIQPERAQAPANGGRFIVFNGFVYEVDERRARPPAGDPTETIMSDLGSEQIAARGVHISSEDNTILFVAAEDGAYEARLVTRTLDRNLYALRSSPIDMFGVWPTLPTEFTTPESPDGSPVFESAGTDDRGAQIFVPVGKTPAEGFAIAPEPPTGDPMAGSQNWTWWAPFSSPD
;
A
#
# COMPACT_ATOMS: atom_id res chain seq x y z
N MET A 1 -21.40 -4.10 -22.90
CA MET A 1 -21.03 -2.73 -23.33
C MET A 1 -21.41 -1.79 -22.22
N ASN A 2 -20.49 -0.96 -21.73
CA ASN A 2 -20.78 -0.04 -20.63
C ASN A 2 -21.70 1.08 -21.13
N SER A 3 -22.71 1.44 -20.34
CA SER A 3 -23.55 2.60 -20.65
C SER A 3 -22.70 3.88 -20.54
N PRO A 4 -23.06 4.97 -21.23
CA PRO A 4 -22.36 6.25 -21.08
C PRO A 4 -22.37 6.77 -19.63
N GLU A 5 -23.38 6.41 -18.84
CA GLU A 5 -23.45 6.74 -17.41
C GLU A 5 -22.43 5.95 -16.58
N CYS A 6 -22.19 4.68 -16.90
CA CYS A 6 -21.13 3.90 -16.23
C CYS A 6 -19.75 4.51 -16.47
N ILE A 7 -19.47 4.96 -17.71
CA ILE A 7 -18.18 5.59 -18.03
C ILE A 7 -18.00 6.87 -17.22
N LYS A 8 -19.01 7.74 -17.18
CA LYS A 8 -18.97 8.98 -16.41
C LYS A 8 -18.81 8.73 -14.90
N ALA A 9 -19.50 7.73 -14.36
CA ALA A 9 -19.38 7.37 -12.95
C ALA A 9 -17.97 6.84 -12.63
N GLN A 10 -17.39 6.00 -13.49
CA GLN A 10 -16.03 5.49 -13.34
C GLN A 10 -14.98 6.61 -13.41
N GLU A 11 -15.15 7.58 -14.31
CA GLU A 11 -14.29 8.76 -14.42
C GLU A 11 -14.31 9.60 -13.14
N ILE A 12 -15.51 9.92 -12.62
CA ILE A 12 -15.67 10.67 -11.36
C ILE A 12 -15.04 9.91 -10.17
N VAL A 13 -15.25 8.59 -10.09
CA VAL A 13 -14.68 7.79 -8.99
C VAL A 13 -13.16 7.70 -9.09
N SER A 14 -12.60 7.59 -10.30
CA SER A 14 -11.15 7.60 -10.51
C SER A 14 -10.54 8.96 -10.15
N ALA A 15 -11.12 10.07 -10.63
CA ALA A 15 -10.65 11.41 -10.30
C ALA A 15 -10.75 11.71 -8.80
N ALA A 16 -11.85 11.28 -8.15
CA ALA A 16 -11.99 11.37 -6.69
C ALA A 16 -10.92 10.53 -5.97
N SER A 17 -10.57 9.37 -6.53
CA SER A 17 -9.49 8.53 -6.03
C SER A 17 -8.14 9.24 -6.15
N ASP A 18 -7.86 9.92 -7.25
CA ASP A 18 -6.58 10.61 -7.45
C ASP A 18 -6.46 11.95 -6.69
N GLY A 19 -7.47 12.29 -5.89
CA GLY A 19 -7.48 13.49 -5.05
C GLY A 19 -7.90 14.76 -5.78
N GLU A 20 -8.52 14.64 -6.95
CA GLU A 20 -9.04 15.79 -7.69
C GLU A 20 -10.21 16.45 -6.95
N VAL A 21 -10.28 17.78 -7.04
CA VAL A 21 -11.37 18.56 -6.45
C VAL A 21 -12.59 18.48 -7.35
N LEU A 22 -13.53 17.61 -6.99
CA LEU A 22 -14.79 17.40 -7.70
C LEU A 22 -15.95 18.04 -6.94
N SER A 23 -17.05 18.30 -7.65
CA SER A 23 -18.27 18.77 -6.98
C SER A 23 -18.84 17.67 -6.08
N ALA A 24 -19.35 18.04 -4.90
CA ALA A 24 -19.94 17.08 -3.98
C ALA A 24 -21.15 16.34 -4.59
N GLU A 25 -21.88 17.02 -5.48
CA GLU A 25 -23.05 16.45 -6.15
C GLU A 25 -22.66 15.40 -7.21
N ASP A 26 -21.62 15.64 -8.00
CA ASP A 26 -21.12 14.67 -8.98
C ASP A 26 -20.63 13.39 -8.29
N VAL A 27 -19.89 13.53 -7.18
CA VAL A 27 -19.42 12.38 -6.39
C VAL A 27 -20.60 11.61 -5.79
N ARG A 28 -21.63 12.31 -5.29
CA ARG A 28 -22.84 11.68 -4.74
C ARG A 28 -23.60 10.88 -5.80
N LEU A 29 -23.80 11.46 -6.98
CA LEU A 29 -24.48 10.79 -8.11
C LEU A 29 -23.69 9.58 -8.62
N ALA A 30 -22.36 9.70 -8.77
CA ALA A 30 -21.51 8.60 -9.19
C ALA A 30 -21.55 7.44 -8.17
N LYS A 31 -21.51 7.75 -6.86
CA LYS A 31 -21.63 6.75 -5.78
C LYS A 31 -22.97 6.00 -5.84
N ALA A 32 -24.08 6.72 -5.98
CA ALA A 32 -25.41 6.12 -6.10
C ALA A 32 -25.51 5.17 -7.31
N HIS A 33 -24.95 5.57 -8.46
CA HIS A 33 -24.88 4.69 -9.63
C HIS A 33 -24.01 3.45 -9.37
N CYS A 34 -22.85 3.63 -8.72
CA CYS A 34 -21.91 2.53 -8.42
C CYS A 34 -22.47 1.50 -7.43
N SER A 35 -23.39 1.87 -6.54
CA SER A 35 -24.07 0.94 -5.64
C SER A 35 -25.12 0.07 -6.33
N GLU A 36 -25.69 0.53 -7.44
CA GLU A 36 -26.76 -0.18 -8.17
C GLU A 36 -26.24 -0.92 -9.41
N CYS A 37 -25.09 -0.50 -9.95
CA CYS A 37 -24.50 -1.06 -11.16
C CYS A 37 -23.33 -2.02 -10.86
N ALA A 38 -23.54 -3.32 -11.05
CA ALA A 38 -22.57 -4.37 -10.74
C ALA A 38 -21.18 -4.21 -11.40
N SER A 39 -21.11 -3.67 -12.63
CA SER A 39 -19.84 -3.41 -13.32
C SER A 39 -19.07 -2.27 -12.65
N CYS A 40 -19.77 -1.20 -12.25
CA CYS A 40 -19.17 -0.09 -11.51
C CYS A 40 -18.76 -0.52 -10.11
N THR A 41 -19.55 -1.35 -9.41
CA THR A 41 -19.14 -1.93 -8.11
C THR A 41 -17.84 -2.73 -8.22
N SER A 42 -17.69 -3.51 -9.30
CA SER A 42 -16.47 -4.30 -9.54
C SER A 42 -15.27 -3.40 -9.82
N PHE A 43 -15.47 -2.31 -10.57
CA PHE A 43 -14.45 -1.29 -10.81
C PHE A 43 -14.01 -0.60 -9.51
N VAL A 44 -14.94 -0.20 -8.64
CA VAL A 44 -14.61 0.41 -7.33
C VAL A 44 -13.82 -0.56 -6.44
N ARG A 45 -14.18 -1.85 -6.41
CA ARG A 45 -13.42 -2.89 -5.70
C ARG A 45 -12.00 -3.04 -6.26
N GLY A 46 -11.85 -3.02 -7.58
CA GLY A 46 -10.53 -3.07 -8.23
C GLY A 46 -9.67 -1.85 -7.87
N LEU A 47 -10.22 -0.64 -7.91
CA LEU A 47 -9.53 0.58 -7.47
C LEU A 47 -9.11 0.50 -6.00
N ALA A 48 -10.00 0.04 -5.12
CA ALA A 48 -9.67 -0.14 -3.70
C ALA A 48 -8.53 -1.16 -3.51
N SER A 49 -8.56 -2.27 -4.25
CA SER A 49 -7.49 -3.28 -4.24
C SER A 49 -6.15 -2.69 -4.66
N ILE A 50 -6.10 -1.89 -5.73
CA ILE A 50 -4.86 -1.28 -6.23
C ILE A 50 -4.30 -0.28 -5.20
N ARG A 51 -5.16 0.50 -4.54
CA ARG A 51 -4.74 1.47 -3.52
C ARG A 51 -4.21 0.81 -2.25
N ASN A 52 -4.68 -0.40 -1.96
CA ASN A 52 -4.21 -1.20 -0.84
C ASN A 52 -2.95 -2.02 -1.19
N LEU A 53 -2.49 -2.01 -2.45
CA LEU A 53 -1.18 -2.58 -2.75
C LEU A 53 -0.12 -1.78 -2.01
N SER A 54 0.75 -2.48 -1.30
CA SER A 54 1.93 -1.86 -0.69
C SER A 54 2.71 -1.16 -1.79
N GLY A 55 2.81 0.16 -1.71
CA GLY A 55 3.64 0.93 -2.61
C GLY A 55 5.10 0.44 -2.56
N PRO A 56 5.91 0.72 -3.59
CA PRO A 56 7.33 0.41 -3.56
C PRO A 56 7.94 1.02 -2.29
N GLN A 57 8.47 0.15 -1.44
CA GLN A 57 9.10 0.59 -0.20
C GLN A 57 10.39 1.34 -0.55
N PRO A 58 10.59 2.58 -0.07
CA PRO A 58 11.84 3.27 -0.28
C PRO A 58 12.98 2.46 0.35
N THR A 59 14.12 2.38 -0.33
CA THR A 59 15.30 1.73 0.24
C THR A 59 15.70 2.44 1.53
N GLU A 60 16.28 1.72 2.51
CA GLU A 60 16.73 2.35 3.77
C GLU A 60 17.71 3.51 3.51
N SER A 61 18.52 3.41 2.45
CA SER A 61 19.40 4.47 1.99
C SER A 61 18.65 5.72 1.50
N ALA A 62 17.53 5.55 0.80
CA ALA A 62 16.69 6.66 0.35
C ALA A 62 16.02 7.35 1.54
N VAL A 63 15.48 6.56 2.49
CA VAL A 63 14.90 7.10 3.74
C VAL A 63 15.95 7.87 4.54
N ALA A 64 17.15 7.29 4.72
CA ALA A 64 18.24 7.94 5.43
C ALA A 64 18.69 9.24 4.74
N ALA A 65 18.78 9.25 3.41
CA ALA A 65 19.12 10.44 2.63
C ALA A 65 18.05 11.54 2.78
N THR A 66 16.76 11.18 2.74
CA THR A 66 15.67 12.13 2.95
C THR A 66 15.69 12.71 4.37
N VAL A 67 15.88 11.88 5.40
CA VAL A 67 15.99 12.35 6.80
C VAL A 67 17.18 13.28 6.99
N ALA A 68 18.33 12.97 6.38
CA ALA A 68 19.51 13.82 6.41
C ALA A 68 19.24 15.18 5.75
N ALA A 69 18.61 15.19 4.57
CA ALA A 69 18.23 16.42 3.87
C ALA A 69 17.25 17.28 4.69
N ILE A 70 16.25 16.67 5.33
CA ILE A 70 15.31 17.40 6.21
C ILE A 70 16.03 18.03 7.39
N ARG A 71 16.98 17.32 8.03
CA ARG A 71 17.78 17.87 9.14
C ARG A 71 18.67 19.03 8.71
N GLU A 72 19.26 18.94 7.52
CA GLU A 72 20.06 20.03 6.96
C GLU A 72 19.22 21.28 6.70
N ILE A 73 18.02 21.11 6.12
CA ILE A 73 17.07 22.21 5.91
C ILE A 73 16.66 22.84 7.25
N ALA A 74 16.33 22.03 8.26
CA ALA A 74 15.93 22.50 9.58
C ALA A 74 17.07 23.29 10.26
N THR A 75 18.29 22.75 10.22
CA THR A 75 19.49 23.42 10.79
C THR A 75 19.76 24.75 10.08
N SER A 76 19.64 24.78 8.75
CA SER A 76 19.82 25.99 7.95
C SER A 76 18.75 27.04 8.27
N ALA A 77 17.50 26.62 8.48
CA ALA A 77 16.41 27.52 8.85
C ALA A 77 16.60 28.13 10.24
N SER A 78 17.03 27.33 11.23
CA SER A 78 17.32 27.82 12.59
C SER A 78 18.47 28.83 12.60
N ALA A 79 19.55 28.55 11.86
CA ALA A 79 20.68 29.47 11.76
C ALA A 79 20.31 30.81 11.10
N ALA A 80 19.42 30.79 10.09
CA ALA A 80 18.91 32.01 9.47
C ALA A 80 18.06 32.84 10.45
N GLN A 81 17.24 32.18 11.28
CA GLN A 81 16.41 32.86 12.29
C GLN A 81 17.26 33.53 13.38
N GLU A 82 18.34 32.89 13.83
CA GLU A 82 19.29 33.49 14.79
C GLU A 82 20.01 34.71 14.21
N GLN A 83 20.41 34.66 12.94
CA GLN A 83 21.04 35.79 12.26
C GLN A 83 20.09 36.98 12.10
N SER A 84 18.81 36.75 11.80
CA SER A 84 17.79 37.81 11.76
C SER A 84 17.54 38.42 13.15
N ALA A 85 17.51 37.60 14.21
CA ALA A 85 17.31 38.09 15.58
C ALA A 85 18.50 38.94 16.10
N ALA A 86 19.73 38.62 15.68
CA ALA A 86 20.92 39.41 16.05
C ALA A 86 21.03 40.74 15.28
N GLY A 87 20.49 40.82 14.07
CA GLY A 87 20.45 42.03 13.25
C GLY A 87 19.57 43.13 13.87
N ASP A 88 18.37 42.78 14.35
CA ASP A 88 17.42 43.74 14.92
C ASP A 88 17.89 44.37 16.25
N ALA A 89 18.79 43.70 16.99
CA ALA A 89 19.32 44.23 18.25
C ALA A 89 20.38 45.35 18.07
N SER A 90 20.97 45.47 16.87
CA SER A 90 22.10 46.38 16.62
C SER A 90 21.66 47.76 16.08
N ASP A 91 20.46 47.88 15.51
CA ASP A 91 19.93 49.15 14.97
C ASP A 91 19.18 50.00 16.03
N GLY A 92 19.06 49.53 17.27
CA GLY A 92 18.33 50.21 18.34
C GLY A 92 19.10 51.26 19.16
N ILE A 93 20.40 51.48 18.93
CA ILE A 93 21.25 52.32 19.82
C ILE A 93 21.67 53.67 19.19
N ALA A 94 21.30 53.97 17.95
CA ALA A 94 21.69 55.22 17.27
C ALA A 94 20.56 56.28 17.14
N ALA A 95 19.62 56.34 18.08
CA ALA A 95 18.64 57.43 18.18
C ALA A 95 18.84 58.23 19.48
N GLY A 96 20.04 58.77 19.64
CA GLY A 96 20.39 59.72 20.71
C GLY A 96 21.10 60.92 20.11
N ASP A 97 20.35 62.03 20.03
CA ASP A 97 20.84 63.41 20.00
C ASP A 97 21.41 63.97 18.69
N ALA A 98 20.52 64.57 17.88
CA ALA A 98 20.84 65.71 17.02
C ALA A 98 19.54 66.42 16.60
N SER A 99 18.97 67.19 17.53
CA SER A 99 18.09 68.31 17.18
C SER A 99 18.94 69.49 16.70
N ASP A 100 18.93 69.80 15.40
CA ASP A 100 18.92 71.17 14.89
C ASP A 100 18.88 71.24 13.35
N GLY A 101 18.10 72.20 12.82
CA GLY A 101 18.49 72.90 11.58
C GLY A 101 17.73 72.57 10.28
N ILE A 102 16.58 73.23 10.12
CA ILE A 102 15.90 73.71 8.89
C ILE A 102 16.81 73.87 7.64
N ALA A 103 16.38 73.34 6.48
CA ALA A 103 16.34 74.09 5.20
C ALA A 103 15.57 73.35 4.09
N ALA A 104 14.62 74.07 3.51
CA ALA A 104 13.86 73.72 2.32
C ALA A 104 14.70 73.70 1.04
N ARG A 105 14.35 72.82 0.10
CA ARG A 105 14.54 72.96 -1.35
C ARG A 105 13.67 71.91 -2.06
N ASP A 106 12.50 72.26 -2.56
CA ASP A 106 12.18 72.99 -3.81
C ASP A 106 12.14 72.09 -5.06
N VAL A 107 11.19 72.45 -5.91
CA VAL A 107 10.39 71.72 -6.88
C VAL A 107 11.08 71.50 -8.23
N GLY A 108 10.74 70.39 -8.90
CA GLY A 108 10.91 70.19 -10.35
C GLY A 108 10.78 68.70 -10.67
N GLY A 109 9.76 68.19 -11.36
CA GLY A 109 9.20 68.67 -12.62
C GLY A 109 9.83 67.87 -13.77
N GLY A 110 9.19 66.77 -14.18
CA GLY A 110 9.75 65.90 -15.23
C GLY A 110 8.83 64.75 -15.64
N SER A 111 7.76 65.08 -16.35
CA SER A 111 6.90 64.12 -17.05
C SER A 111 7.70 63.44 -18.18
N THR A 112 7.74 62.11 -18.20
CA THR A 112 7.89 61.33 -19.44
C THR A 112 7.03 60.08 -19.36
N THR A 113 6.03 60.04 -20.24
CA THR A 113 5.23 58.88 -20.65
C THR A 113 6.12 57.67 -20.94
N LYS A 114 5.78 56.51 -20.38
CA LYS A 114 6.37 55.23 -20.80
C LYS A 114 5.29 54.18 -20.98
N ASP A 115 5.33 53.60 -22.17
CA ASP A 115 4.40 52.65 -22.76
C ASP A 115 4.09 51.43 -21.88
N ILE A 116 2.81 51.07 -21.88
CA ILE A 116 2.31 49.78 -21.41
C ILE A 116 2.62 48.76 -22.51
N SER A 117 3.63 47.93 -22.30
CA SER A 117 3.79 46.66 -23.02
C SER A 117 4.30 45.57 -22.06
N PRO A 118 3.83 44.31 -22.15
CA PRO A 118 4.13 43.28 -21.14
C PRO A 118 5.55 42.73 -21.34
N GLY A 119 6.44 43.00 -20.40
CA GLY A 119 7.88 42.70 -20.49
C GLY A 119 8.35 41.53 -19.62
N TRP A 120 7.84 40.31 -19.82
CA TRP A 120 8.31 39.13 -19.06
C TRP A 120 9.36 38.27 -19.79
N VAL A 121 9.79 38.64 -21.01
CA VAL A 121 10.77 37.85 -21.78
C VAL A 121 12.13 38.57 -21.97
N GLY A 122 12.25 39.85 -21.58
CA GLY A 122 13.47 40.64 -21.84
C GLY A 122 14.50 40.72 -20.70
N GLU A 123 14.11 40.44 -19.45
CA GLU A 123 14.94 40.81 -18.27
C GLU A 123 15.84 39.66 -17.77
N ALA A 124 15.53 38.41 -18.11
CA ALA A 124 16.28 37.25 -17.63
C ALA A 124 17.71 37.16 -18.21
N GLN A 125 17.97 37.80 -19.35
CA GLN A 125 19.24 37.66 -20.07
C GLN A 125 20.28 38.75 -19.74
N ARG A 126 19.90 39.84 -19.06
CA ARG A 126 20.86 40.87 -18.58
C ARG A 126 21.42 40.58 -17.20
N ILE A 127 20.78 39.73 -16.40
CA ILE A 127 21.16 39.46 -15.01
C ILE A 127 22.40 38.54 -14.89
N LEU A 128 22.79 37.85 -15.98
CA LEU A 128 23.93 36.91 -15.98
C LEU A 128 25.33 37.52 -16.20
N GLN A 129 25.48 38.83 -16.36
CA GLN A 129 26.81 39.46 -16.58
C GLN A 129 27.20 40.58 -15.61
N GLY A 130 26.38 40.89 -14.60
CA GLY A 130 26.68 41.91 -13.60
C GLY A 130 27.31 41.34 -12.33
N LYS A 131 28.59 41.63 -12.08
CA LYS A 131 29.27 41.39 -10.80
C LYS A 131 28.49 42.05 -9.65
N GLY A 132 27.73 41.27 -8.89
CA GLY A 132 26.91 41.78 -7.79
C GLY A 132 26.25 40.67 -6.97
N ALA A 133 27.00 39.61 -6.66
CA ALA A 133 26.58 38.58 -5.71
C ALA A 133 26.68 39.15 -4.29
N LEU A 134 25.56 39.62 -3.72
CA LEU A 134 25.37 39.75 -2.26
C LEU A 134 23.92 40.03 -1.83
N ALA A 135 22.95 40.25 -2.74
CA ALA A 135 21.56 40.56 -2.37
C ALA A 135 20.55 39.39 -2.47
N TRP A 136 20.96 38.20 -2.92
CA TRP A 136 20.04 37.07 -3.18
C TRP A 136 19.92 36.02 -2.07
N VAL A 137 20.49 36.26 -0.88
CA VAL A 137 20.34 35.34 0.26
C VAL A 137 18.97 35.50 0.96
N GLY A 138 18.30 36.65 0.83
CA GLY A 138 17.03 36.92 1.53
C GLY A 138 15.76 36.30 0.92
N ALA A 139 15.70 36.14 -0.41
CA ALA A 139 14.46 35.71 -1.09
C ALA A 139 14.30 34.18 -1.18
N ALA A 140 15.39 33.42 -1.17
CA ALA A 140 15.32 31.95 -1.14
C ALA A 140 14.97 31.41 0.26
N ALA A 141 15.38 32.12 1.32
CA ALA A 141 15.05 31.76 2.70
C ALA A 141 13.55 31.90 3.01
N SER A 142 12.86 32.85 2.40
CA SER A 142 11.42 33.10 2.67
C SER A 142 10.49 32.01 2.07
N ILE A 143 10.87 31.40 0.94
CA ILE A 143 10.09 30.29 0.35
C ILE A 143 10.27 29.00 1.16
N VAL A 144 11.46 28.75 1.70
CA VAL A 144 11.73 27.58 2.56
C VAL A 144 11.06 27.73 3.93
N VAL A 145 10.97 28.93 4.50
CA VAL A 145 10.28 29.16 5.79
C VAL A 145 8.75 29.00 5.68
N ILE A 146 8.13 29.36 4.56
CA ILE A 146 6.68 29.12 4.36
C ILE A 146 6.39 27.62 4.18
N ALA A 147 7.26 26.87 3.48
CA ALA A 147 7.15 25.42 3.37
C ALA A 147 7.48 24.68 4.68
N ALA A 148 8.42 25.19 5.49
CA ALA A 148 8.76 24.66 6.81
C ALA A 148 7.69 24.97 7.87
N ALA A 149 7.06 26.15 7.84
CA ALA A 149 5.95 26.48 8.72
C ALA A 149 4.71 25.62 8.42
N GLY A 150 4.44 25.32 7.14
CA GLY A 150 3.37 24.38 6.75
C GLY A 150 3.61 22.92 7.20
N THR A 151 4.87 22.50 7.31
CA THR A 151 5.22 21.13 7.76
C THR A 151 5.33 21.01 9.28
N ILE A 152 5.77 22.04 10.00
CA ILE A 152 5.83 22.02 11.48
C ILE A 152 4.42 22.07 12.10
N VAL A 153 3.48 22.80 11.50
CA VAL A 153 2.06 22.78 11.94
C VAL A 153 1.42 21.40 11.70
N GLY A 154 1.82 20.68 10.65
CA GLY A 154 1.32 19.33 10.38
C GLY A 154 1.89 18.24 11.31
N VAL A 155 3.12 18.39 11.79
CA VAL A 155 3.77 17.39 12.66
C VAL A 155 3.38 17.54 14.13
N ASN A 156 3.12 18.77 14.62
CA ASN A 156 2.58 18.93 15.98
C ASN A 156 1.13 18.45 16.11
N TYR A 157 0.34 18.49 15.03
CA TYR A 157 -1.01 17.92 14.99
C TYR A 157 -1.03 16.37 15.13
N LEU A 158 0.11 15.71 14.90
CA LEU A 158 0.27 14.26 15.07
C LEU A 158 0.81 13.85 16.45
N LEU A 159 1.23 14.81 17.29
CA LEU A 159 1.88 14.53 18.58
C LEU A 159 1.12 15.07 19.80
N GLU A 160 0.04 15.82 19.62
CA GLU A 160 -0.83 16.24 20.72
C GLU A 160 -1.94 15.20 20.97
N PRO A 161 -2.09 14.66 22.20
CA PRO A 161 -3.26 13.86 22.54
C PRO A 161 -4.51 14.75 22.42
N PRO A 162 -5.58 14.27 21.75
CA PRO A 162 -6.72 15.11 21.44
C PRO A 162 -7.36 15.63 22.73
N THR A 163 -7.36 16.95 22.89
CA THR A 163 -8.30 17.62 23.77
C THR A 163 -9.68 17.54 23.10
N PRO A 164 -10.73 17.11 23.83
CA PRO A 164 -12.05 16.99 23.25
C PRO A 164 -12.63 18.39 23.02
N VAL A 165 -12.46 18.92 21.82
CA VAL A 165 -13.21 20.07 21.34
C VAL A 165 -14.34 19.57 20.44
N ALA A 166 -15.54 19.96 20.83
CA ALA A 166 -16.79 19.60 20.17
C ALA A 166 -16.89 20.19 18.75
N GLU A 167 -17.36 19.31 17.86
CA GLU A 167 -18.27 19.55 16.73
C GLU A 167 -17.79 20.27 15.44
N ASN A 168 -17.97 19.49 14.34
CA ASN A 168 -18.26 19.88 12.95
C ASN A 168 -17.09 20.03 11.96
N ALA A 169 -16.34 18.94 11.78
CA ALA A 169 -15.76 18.59 10.48
C ALA A 169 -15.94 17.08 10.25
N THR A 170 -16.93 16.72 9.43
CA THR A 170 -17.28 15.33 9.16
C THR A 170 -16.25 14.71 8.21
N THR A 171 -15.21 14.09 8.77
CA THR A 171 -14.28 13.22 8.04
C THR A 171 -15.03 11.93 7.69
N LEU A 172 -15.70 11.95 6.54
CA LEU A 172 -16.63 10.95 6.04
C LEU A 172 -15.89 9.76 5.38
N GLN A 173 -14.89 9.20 6.05
CA GLN A 173 -13.92 8.28 5.42
C GLN A 173 -13.82 6.87 6.06
N ALA A 174 -14.51 6.57 7.16
CA ALA A 174 -14.33 5.28 7.85
C ALA A 174 -15.58 4.38 8.04
N ASP A 175 -16.82 4.86 7.83
CA ASP A 175 -18.02 4.12 8.28
C ASP A 175 -18.89 3.45 7.20
N MET A 176 -18.40 3.20 5.98
CA MET A 176 -19.29 2.91 4.83
C MET A 176 -19.36 1.46 4.29
N PHE A 177 -18.84 0.42 4.96
CA PHE A 177 -18.72 -0.91 4.29
C PHE A 177 -19.16 -2.17 5.06
N TYR A 178 -20.06 -2.09 6.06
CA TYR A 178 -20.64 -3.30 6.65
C TYR A 178 -22.11 -3.13 7.06
N ASP A 179 -23.03 -3.35 6.11
CA ASP A 179 -24.35 -3.90 6.46
C ASP A 179 -25.03 -4.49 5.22
N GLN A 180 -25.08 -5.83 5.13
CA GLN A 180 -25.89 -6.57 4.17
C GLN A 180 -26.63 -7.68 4.95
N PRO A 181 -27.97 -7.73 4.94
CA PRO A 181 -28.70 -8.77 5.64
C PRO A 181 -28.62 -10.11 4.89
N VAL A 182 -28.16 -11.15 5.60
CA VAL A 182 -28.14 -12.53 5.13
C VAL A 182 -29.56 -13.11 5.16
N VAL A 183 -30.08 -13.54 4.02
CA VAL A 183 -31.37 -14.25 3.91
C VAL A 183 -31.12 -15.77 3.96
N PRO A 184 -31.69 -16.52 4.91
CA PRO A 184 -31.53 -17.97 4.95
C PRO A 184 -32.43 -18.66 3.90
N PRO A 185 -31.93 -19.71 3.20
CA PRO A 185 -32.76 -20.48 2.28
C PRO A 185 -33.77 -21.36 3.01
N ALA A 186 -34.95 -21.49 2.41
CA ALA A 186 -36.08 -22.26 2.91
C ALA A 186 -35.88 -23.77 2.77
N ASN A 187 -36.35 -24.51 3.79
CA ASN A 187 -36.29 -25.96 3.94
C ASN A 187 -36.82 -26.73 2.71
N GLY A 188 -35.95 -27.56 2.12
CA GLY A 188 -36.30 -28.61 1.16
C GLY A 188 -35.88 -30.00 1.69
N GLU A 189 -36.73 -30.99 1.45
CA GLU A 189 -36.63 -32.40 1.90
C GLU A 189 -35.31 -33.11 1.52
N PRO A 190 -34.92 -34.17 2.28
CA PRO A 190 -33.64 -34.85 2.09
C PRO A 190 -33.67 -35.76 0.86
N ALA A 191 -32.88 -35.40 -0.15
CA ALA A 191 -32.52 -36.27 -1.26
C ALA A 191 -31.41 -37.25 -0.85
N GLU A 192 -31.54 -38.48 -1.32
CA GLU A 192 -30.60 -39.59 -1.12
C GLU A 192 -29.21 -39.25 -1.70
N ILE A 193 -28.23 -39.08 -0.82
CA ILE A 193 -26.87 -38.60 -1.16
C ILE A 193 -26.09 -39.75 -1.81
N GLN A 194 -26.03 -39.76 -3.15
CA GLN A 194 -24.83 -40.25 -3.83
C GLN A 194 -23.66 -39.34 -3.40
N PRO A 195 -22.44 -39.84 -3.17
CA PRO A 195 -21.28 -38.97 -2.94
C PRO A 195 -21.01 -38.21 -4.24
N GLU A 196 -21.71 -37.09 -4.37
CA GLU A 196 -21.48 -36.07 -5.37
C GLU A 196 -20.02 -35.69 -5.17
N ARG A 197 -19.18 -36.01 -6.16
CA ARG A 197 -17.82 -35.46 -6.23
C ARG A 197 -18.02 -33.96 -6.14
N ALA A 198 -17.71 -33.39 -4.97
CA ALA A 198 -17.81 -31.97 -4.74
C ALA A 198 -17.07 -31.29 -5.89
N GLN A 199 -17.82 -30.64 -6.78
CA GLN A 199 -17.22 -29.86 -7.85
C GLN A 199 -16.34 -28.84 -7.15
N ALA A 200 -15.03 -28.88 -7.43
CA ALA A 200 -14.09 -27.94 -6.85
C ALA A 200 -14.65 -26.53 -7.12
N PRO A 201 -14.74 -25.67 -6.09
CA PRO A 201 -15.30 -24.34 -6.28
C PRO A 201 -14.54 -23.65 -7.41
N ALA A 202 -15.28 -23.04 -8.35
CA ALA A 202 -14.71 -22.42 -9.56
C ALA A 202 -13.69 -21.28 -9.27
N ASN A 203 -13.54 -20.90 -8.00
CA ASN A 203 -12.62 -19.88 -7.48
C ASN A 203 -11.55 -20.46 -6.52
N GLY A 204 -11.38 -21.78 -6.47
CA GLY A 204 -10.28 -22.38 -5.71
C GLY A 204 -8.95 -22.08 -6.39
N GLY A 205 -7.97 -21.58 -5.63
CA GLY A 205 -6.63 -21.33 -6.17
C GLY A 205 -5.95 -22.61 -6.66
N ARG A 206 -4.95 -22.46 -7.52
CA ARG A 206 -4.21 -23.57 -8.14
C ARG A 206 -2.94 -23.80 -7.34
N PHE A 207 -3.02 -24.69 -6.36
CA PHE A 207 -1.91 -24.93 -5.45
C PHE A 207 -1.28 -26.30 -5.67
N ILE A 208 0.03 -26.35 -5.42
CA ILE A 208 0.76 -27.59 -5.21
C ILE A 208 1.55 -27.48 -3.90
N VAL A 209 1.94 -28.64 -3.37
CA VAL A 209 2.84 -28.71 -2.21
C VAL A 209 4.14 -29.37 -2.62
N PHE A 210 5.25 -28.69 -2.33
CA PHE A 210 6.60 -29.19 -2.56
C PHE A 210 7.44 -28.97 -1.31
N ASN A 211 8.07 -30.03 -0.78
CA ASN A 211 8.80 -30.00 0.48
C ASN A 211 8.01 -29.40 1.67
N GLY A 212 6.69 -29.63 1.69
CA GLY A 212 5.78 -29.13 2.72
C GLY A 212 5.42 -27.65 2.60
N PHE A 213 5.91 -26.93 1.58
CA PHE A 213 5.55 -25.55 1.28
C PHE A 213 4.57 -25.47 0.10
N VAL A 214 3.70 -24.46 0.14
CA VAL A 214 2.68 -24.23 -0.86
C VAL A 214 3.21 -23.30 -1.95
N TYR A 215 3.01 -23.72 -3.20
CA TYR A 215 3.28 -22.89 -4.37
C TYR A 215 1.97 -22.68 -5.14
N GLU A 216 1.75 -21.45 -5.58
CA GLU A 216 0.66 -21.08 -6.47
C GLU A 216 1.11 -21.23 -7.92
N VAL A 217 0.34 -21.98 -8.71
CA VAL A 217 0.65 -22.31 -10.10
C VAL A 217 0.09 -21.24 -11.04
N ASP A 218 0.96 -20.60 -11.81
CA ASP A 218 0.57 -19.71 -12.91
C ASP A 218 0.00 -20.56 -14.06
N GLU A 219 -1.10 -20.12 -14.65
CA GLU A 219 -1.71 -20.77 -15.81
C GLU A 219 -0.82 -20.71 -17.06
N ARG A 220 0.11 -19.74 -17.09
CA ARG A 220 1.03 -19.56 -18.19
C ARG A 220 1.98 -20.74 -18.27
N ARG A 221 2.01 -21.35 -19.46
CA ARG A 221 2.99 -22.38 -19.80
C ARG A 221 4.39 -21.78 -19.81
N ALA A 222 5.29 -22.42 -19.08
CA ALA A 222 6.71 -22.14 -19.12
C ALA A 222 7.45 -23.29 -19.82
N ARG A 223 8.62 -22.98 -20.36
CA ARG A 223 9.56 -24.03 -20.78
C ARG A 223 10.33 -24.47 -19.53
N PRO A 224 10.29 -25.75 -19.14
CA PRO A 224 11.07 -26.21 -18.00
C PRO A 224 12.57 -26.00 -18.25
N PRO A 225 13.37 -25.81 -17.19
CA PRO A 225 14.82 -25.83 -17.27
C PRO A 225 15.32 -27.13 -17.95
N ALA A 226 16.45 -27.05 -18.64
CA ALA A 226 17.09 -28.25 -19.17
C ALA A 226 17.67 -29.11 -18.04
N GLY A 227 17.48 -30.43 -18.11
CA GLY A 227 18.01 -31.39 -17.15
C GLY A 227 16.93 -32.34 -16.63
N ASP A 228 17.32 -33.22 -15.71
CA ASP A 228 16.40 -34.10 -15.00
C ASP A 228 15.64 -33.31 -13.91
N PRO A 229 14.40 -33.69 -13.58
CA PRO A 229 13.67 -33.08 -12.48
C PRO A 229 14.40 -33.29 -11.15
N THR A 230 14.38 -32.27 -10.30
CA THR A 230 14.93 -32.33 -8.94
C THR A 230 14.21 -33.37 -8.10
N GLU A 231 12.88 -33.43 -8.24
CA GLU A 231 12.03 -34.36 -7.51
C GLU A 231 10.70 -34.58 -8.26
N THR A 232 9.81 -35.39 -7.70
CA THR A 232 8.47 -35.61 -8.23
C THR A 232 7.41 -35.35 -7.16
N ILE A 233 6.32 -34.70 -7.55
CA ILE A 233 5.11 -34.53 -6.71
C ILE A 233 3.93 -35.27 -7.34
N MET A 234 2.89 -35.53 -6.54
CA MET A 234 1.60 -35.99 -7.07
C MET A 234 0.69 -34.78 -7.27
N SER A 235 0.18 -34.58 -8.48
CA SER A 235 -0.77 -33.49 -8.75
C SER A 235 -1.58 -33.76 -10.01
N ASP A 236 -2.85 -33.38 -9.97
CA ASP A 236 -3.71 -33.40 -11.15
C ASP A 236 -3.39 -32.27 -12.14
N LEU A 237 -2.79 -31.17 -11.69
CA LEU A 237 -2.57 -29.95 -12.47
C LEU A 237 -3.82 -29.49 -13.26
N GLY A 238 -5.01 -29.68 -12.68
CA GLY A 238 -6.29 -29.37 -13.32
C GLY A 238 -6.74 -30.34 -14.43
N SER A 239 -6.04 -31.47 -14.62
CA SER A 239 -6.46 -32.52 -15.56
C SER A 239 -7.51 -33.48 -14.98
N GLU A 240 -7.91 -33.30 -13.71
CA GLU A 240 -8.74 -34.22 -12.92
C GLU A 240 -8.13 -35.63 -12.73
N GLN A 241 -6.88 -35.84 -13.19
CA GLN A 241 -6.13 -37.08 -13.03
C GLN A 241 -4.84 -36.84 -12.26
N ILE A 242 -4.81 -37.30 -11.02
CA ILE A 242 -3.62 -37.23 -10.17
C ILE A 242 -2.52 -38.11 -10.79
N ALA A 243 -1.39 -37.49 -11.14
CA ALA A 243 -0.24 -38.17 -11.71
C ALA A 243 1.07 -37.64 -11.10
N ALA A 244 2.15 -38.42 -11.23
CA ALA A 244 3.48 -37.98 -10.84
C ALA A 244 3.98 -36.89 -11.81
N ARG A 245 4.41 -35.75 -11.26
CA ARG A 245 4.89 -34.57 -11.99
C ARG A 245 6.32 -34.27 -11.57
N GLY A 246 7.24 -34.20 -12.52
CA GLY A 246 8.60 -33.74 -12.26
C GLY A 246 8.62 -32.27 -11.85
N VAL A 247 9.42 -31.93 -10.85
CA VAL A 247 9.60 -30.56 -10.36
C VAL A 247 11.04 -30.15 -10.57
N HIS A 248 11.25 -28.98 -11.17
CA HIS A 248 12.54 -28.33 -11.26
C HIS A 248 12.52 -27.07 -10.41
N ILE A 249 13.54 -26.87 -9.57
CA ILE A 249 13.73 -25.63 -8.84
C ILE A 249 14.45 -24.64 -9.76
N SER A 250 13.99 -23.40 -9.85
CA SER A 250 14.70 -22.36 -10.60
C SER A 250 16.06 -22.08 -9.97
N SER A 251 17.11 -22.03 -10.80
CA SER A 251 18.46 -21.71 -10.35
C SER A 251 18.67 -20.22 -10.04
N GLU A 252 17.77 -19.37 -10.52
CA GLU A 252 17.84 -17.92 -10.31
C GLU A 252 17.08 -17.48 -9.06
N ASP A 253 16.02 -18.22 -8.69
CA ASP A 253 15.10 -17.88 -7.62
C ASP A 253 14.46 -19.15 -7.05
N ASN A 254 14.87 -19.55 -5.85
CA ASN A 254 14.36 -20.76 -5.19
C ASN A 254 12.89 -20.67 -4.74
N THR A 255 12.26 -19.50 -4.88
CA THR A 255 10.82 -19.32 -4.69
C THR A 255 10.02 -19.72 -5.94
N ILE A 256 10.69 -20.04 -7.05
CA ILE A 256 10.06 -20.44 -8.30
C ILE A 256 10.35 -21.92 -8.60
N LEU A 257 9.28 -22.66 -8.90
CA LEU A 257 9.33 -24.02 -9.39
C LEU A 257 8.81 -24.10 -10.82
N PHE A 258 9.28 -25.09 -11.57
CA PHE A 258 8.69 -25.52 -12.83
C PHE A 258 8.18 -26.94 -12.69
N VAL A 259 6.87 -27.11 -12.87
CA VAL A 259 6.17 -28.38 -12.68
C VAL A 259 5.82 -28.97 -14.04
N ALA A 260 6.40 -30.12 -14.36
CA ALA A 260 6.21 -30.80 -15.63
C ALA A 260 4.74 -31.21 -15.83
N ALA A 261 4.24 -30.97 -17.04
CA ALA A 261 2.93 -31.36 -17.53
C ALA A 261 3.09 -32.09 -18.88
N GLU A 262 2.01 -32.63 -19.44
CA GLU A 262 2.07 -33.41 -20.70
C GLU A 262 2.53 -32.58 -21.91
N ASP A 263 2.21 -31.29 -21.91
CA ASP A 263 2.42 -30.32 -23.00
C ASP A 263 3.41 -29.21 -22.63
N GLY A 264 4.20 -29.39 -21.57
CA GLY A 264 5.23 -28.42 -21.15
C GLY A 264 5.46 -28.42 -19.65
N ALA A 265 5.58 -27.22 -19.07
CA ALA A 265 5.60 -27.05 -17.62
C ALA A 265 4.73 -25.85 -17.21
N TYR A 266 4.30 -25.85 -15.96
CA TYR A 266 3.75 -24.66 -15.31
C TYR A 266 4.80 -24.04 -14.41
N GLU A 267 4.81 -22.73 -14.33
CA GLU A 267 5.56 -22.00 -13.31
C GLU A 267 4.73 -21.98 -12.02
N ALA A 268 5.35 -22.26 -10.88
CA ALA A 268 4.71 -22.16 -9.58
C ALA A 268 5.54 -21.29 -8.64
N ARG A 269 4.90 -20.35 -7.94
CA ARG A 269 5.55 -19.37 -7.07
C ARG A 269 5.22 -19.64 -5.62
N LEU A 270 6.23 -19.57 -4.76
CA LEU A 270 6.09 -19.79 -3.33
C LEU A 270 5.09 -18.79 -2.75
N VAL A 271 4.12 -19.29 -2.00
CA VAL A 271 3.15 -18.43 -1.31
C VAL A 271 3.81 -17.90 -0.03
N THR A 272 4.14 -16.62 -0.03
CA THR A 272 4.92 -15.98 1.05
C THR A 272 4.17 -14.85 1.74
N ARG A 273 4.56 -14.56 2.98
CA ARG A 273 4.04 -13.46 3.79
C ARG A 273 5.15 -12.87 4.66
N THR A 274 4.97 -11.64 5.13
CA THR A 274 5.95 -10.97 5.99
C THR A 274 5.37 -10.65 7.37
N LEU A 275 6.20 -10.83 8.39
CA LEU A 275 5.92 -10.42 9.76
C LEU A 275 7.20 -9.85 10.36
N ASP A 276 7.15 -8.60 10.79
CA ASP A 276 8.31 -7.89 11.34
C ASP A 276 9.52 -7.95 10.39
N ARG A 277 9.27 -7.81 9.07
CA ARG A 277 10.25 -7.92 7.98
C ARG A 277 10.88 -9.31 7.77
N ASN A 278 10.48 -10.33 8.52
CA ASN A 278 10.91 -11.69 8.28
C ASN A 278 9.97 -12.36 7.27
N LEU A 279 10.53 -13.17 6.36
CA LEU A 279 9.78 -13.89 5.36
C LEU A 279 9.27 -15.22 5.92
N TYR A 280 8.00 -15.49 5.71
CA TYR A 280 7.35 -16.74 6.05
C TYR A 280 6.75 -17.35 4.79
N ALA A 281 6.79 -18.67 4.69
CA ALA A 281 6.17 -19.40 3.60
C ALA A 281 5.02 -20.26 4.13
N LEU A 282 3.96 -20.33 3.35
CA LEU A 282 2.79 -21.13 3.67
C LEU A 282 3.17 -22.62 3.64
N ARG A 283 2.88 -23.33 4.72
CA ARG A 283 2.98 -24.79 4.80
C ARG A 283 1.61 -25.43 4.79
N SER A 284 1.52 -26.61 4.19
CA SER A 284 0.28 -27.35 4.15
C SER A 284 0.49 -28.86 4.10
N SER A 285 -0.56 -29.59 4.44
CA SER A 285 -0.71 -31.00 4.07
C SER A 285 -0.74 -31.15 2.53
N PRO A 286 -0.44 -32.33 1.96
CA PRO A 286 -0.42 -32.53 0.51
C PRO A 286 -1.70 -32.06 -0.21
N ILE A 287 -1.52 -31.40 -1.35
CA ILE A 287 -2.61 -30.93 -2.22
C ILE A 287 -2.43 -31.59 -3.59
N ASP A 288 -3.13 -32.69 -3.81
CA ASP A 288 -2.99 -33.48 -5.03
C ASP A 288 -3.93 -33.01 -6.17
N MET A 289 -4.88 -32.11 -5.87
CA MET A 289 -5.87 -31.62 -6.83
C MET A 289 -5.99 -30.09 -6.80
N PHE A 290 -6.08 -29.47 -7.97
CA PHE A 290 -6.36 -28.04 -8.11
C PHE A 290 -7.75 -27.68 -7.59
N GLY A 291 -7.88 -26.44 -7.12
CA GLY A 291 -9.11 -25.92 -6.51
C GLY A 291 -9.27 -26.28 -5.03
N VAL A 292 -8.40 -27.15 -4.48
CA VAL A 292 -8.33 -27.43 -3.05
C VAL A 292 -7.48 -26.37 -2.36
N TRP A 293 -8.07 -25.70 -1.36
CA TRP A 293 -7.37 -24.69 -0.56
C TRP A 293 -6.34 -25.34 0.37
N PRO A 294 -5.20 -24.66 0.63
CA PRO A 294 -4.26 -25.08 1.65
C PRO A 294 -4.94 -25.26 3.01
N THR A 295 -4.50 -26.26 3.74
CA THR A 295 -4.94 -26.62 5.10
C THR A 295 -3.77 -26.61 6.08
N LEU A 296 -4.06 -26.59 7.38
CA LEU A 296 -3.05 -26.82 8.41
C LEU A 296 -2.26 -28.11 8.15
N PRO A 297 -0.93 -28.10 8.31
CA PRO A 297 -0.14 -29.32 8.36
C PRO A 297 -0.64 -30.28 9.44
N THR A 298 -0.57 -31.59 9.19
CA THR A 298 -1.12 -32.63 10.08
C THR A 298 -0.52 -32.65 11.48
N GLU A 299 0.66 -32.05 11.68
CA GLU A 299 1.26 -31.89 13.01
C GLU A 299 0.50 -30.90 13.92
N PHE A 300 -0.36 -30.05 13.35
CA PHE A 300 -1.20 -29.12 14.11
C PHE A 300 -2.62 -29.64 14.22
N THR A 301 -3.21 -29.47 15.41
CA THR A 301 -4.64 -29.74 15.61
C THR A 301 -5.44 -28.54 15.10
N THR A 302 -6.49 -28.78 14.32
CA THR A 302 -7.38 -27.69 13.88
C THR A 302 -8.14 -27.12 15.09
N PRO A 303 -8.14 -25.81 15.30
CA PRO A 303 -8.94 -25.17 16.34
C PRO A 303 -10.43 -25.46 16.20
N GLU A 304 -11.11 -25.62 17.32
CA GLU A 304 -12.57 -25.80 17.35
C GLU A 304 -13.30 -24.46 17.28
N SER A 305 -12.60 -23.36 17.58
CA SER A 305 -13.16 -22.02 17.65
C SER A 305 -12.44 -21.04 16.70
N PRO A 306 -13.14 -20.00 16.18
CA PRO A 306 -12.54 -19.01 15.27
C PRO A 306 -11.42 -18.17 15.89
N ASP A 307 -11.36 -18.08 17.23
CA ASP A 307 -10.33 -17.38 17.99
C ASP A 307 -9.05 -18.22 18.19
N GLY A 308 -9.00 -19.43 17.60
CA GLY A 308 -7.86 -20.35 17.72
C GLY A 308 -7.93 -21.29 18.93
N SER A 309 -8.88 -21.11 19.86
CA SER A 309 -8.97 -21.92 21.06
C SER A 309 -9.35 -23.40 20.76
N PRO A 310 -8.83 -24.37 21.54
CA PRO A 310 -7.83 -24.25 22.62
C PRO A 310 -6.37 -24.42 22.12
N VAL A 311 -6.15 -24.52 20.81
CA VAL A 311 -4.87 -24.95 20.23
C VAL A 311 -3.91 -23.78 20.07
N PHE A 312 -4.44 -22.63 19.64
CA PHE A 312 -3.69 -21.42 19.42
C PHE A 312 -4.15 -20.30 20.34
N GLU A 313 -3.24 -19.34 20.56
CA GLU A 313 -3.49 -18.08 21.23
C GLU A 313 -3.20 -16.91 20.27
N SER A 314 -3.94 -15.82 20.39
CA SER A 314 -3.74 -14.60 19.60
C SER A 314 -2.37 -13.98 19.92
N ALA A 315 -1.60 -13.64 18.88
CA ALA A 315 -0.21 -13.16 19.00
C ALA A 315 0.07 -11.82 18.30
N GLY A 316 -0.98 -11.08 17.93
CA GLY A 316 -0.87 -9.78 17.24
C GLY A 316 -1.35 -9.84 15.80
N THR A 317 -0.82 -8.96 14.94
CA THR A 317 -1.18 -8.91 13.51
C THR A 317 0.06 -8.95 12.64
N ASP A 318 -0.05 -9.51 11.44
CA ASP A 318 1.03 -9.46 10.45
C ASP A 318 1.17 -8.08 9.80
N ASP A 319 2.14 -7.94 8.88
CA ASP A 319 2.39 -6.66 8.19
C ASP A 319 1.21 -6.21 7.29
N ARG A 320 0.25 -7.10 7.03
CA ARG A 320 -0.99 -6.81 6.28
C ARG A 320 -2.21 -6.60 7.18
N GLY A 321 -2.04 -6.64 8.50
CA GLY A 321 -3.10 -6.43 9.48
C GLY A 321 -4.01 -7.63 9.75
N ALA A 322 -3.69 -8.81 9.23
CA ALA A 322 -4.41 -10.04 9.58
C ALA A 322 -4.01 -10.52 10.97
N GLN A 323 -5.00 -10.96 11.75
CA GLN A 323 -4.79 -11.52 13.07
C GLN A 323 -3.98 -12.81 12.97
N ILE A 324 -2.85 -12.87 13.69
CA ILE A 324 -2.02 -14.07 13.78
C ILE A 324 -2.25 -14.79 15.10
N PHE A 325 -2.08 -16.11 15.05
CA PHE A 325 -2.22 -17.01 16.18
C PHE A 325 -0.99 -17.90 16.28
N VAL A 326 -0.59 -18.30 17.48
CA VAL A 326 0.56 -19.20 17.70
C VAL A 326 0.14 -20.35 18.61
N PRO A 327 0.77 -21.53 18.51
CA PRO A 327 0.49 -22.61 19.45
C PRO A 327 0.75 -22.13 20.88
N VAL A 328 -0.07 -22.58 21.83
CA VAL A 328 0.06 -22.15 23.23
C VAL A 328 1.49 -22.34 23.73
N GLY A 329 2.11 -21.26 24.20
CA GLY A 329 3.49 -21.25 24.71
C GLY A 329 4.58 -21.17 23.63
N LYS A 330 4.22 -20.87 22.38
CA LYS A 330 5.14 -20.60 21.27
C LYS A 330 5.20 -19.12 20.93
N THR A 331 6.12 -18.76 20.04
CA THR A 331 6.31 -17.37 19.58
C THR A 331 6.09 -17.27 18.07
N PRO A 332 5.69 -16.09 17.53
CA PRO A 332 5.53 -15.90 16.09
C PRO A 332 6.79 -16.17 15.26
N ALA A 333 7.98 -16.03 15.87
CA ALA A 333 9.26 -16.34 15.24
C ALA A 333 9.43 -17.83 14.89
N GLU A 334 8.66 -18.72 15.50
CA GLU A 334 8.62 -20.15 15.17
C GLU A 334 7.59 -20.47 14.07
N GLY A 335 6.83 -19.47 13.63
CA GLY A 335 5.71 -19.58 12.73
C GLY A 335 4.39 -19.19 13.39
N PHE A 336 3.38 -18.97 12.58
CA PHE A 336 2.06 -18.53 13.03
C PHE A 336 0.95 -19.06 12.14
N ALA A 337 -0.23 -19.21 12.73
CA ALA A 337 -1.47 -19.56 12.05
C ALA A 337 -2.29 -18.32 11.72
N ILE A 338 -3.07 -18.40 10.65
CA ILE A 338 -4.11 -17.42 10.32
C ILE A 338 -5.45 -18.15 10.23
N ALA A 339 -6.47 -17.55 10.85
CA ALA A 339 -7.82 -18.08 10.87
C ALA A 339 -8.48 -18.09 9.48
N PRO A 340 -9.50 -18.92 9.26
CA PRO A 340 -10.30 -18.87 8.05
C PRO A 340 -10.91 -17.48 7.82
N GLU A 341 -10.80 -16.98 6.60
CA GLU A 341 -11.44 -15.76 6.13
C GLU A 341 -12.22 -16.04 4.84
N PRO A 342 -13.24 -15.24 4.50
CA PRO A 342 -13.94 -15.38 3.23
C PRO A 342 -12.92 -15.40 2.07
N PRO A 343 -12.99 -16.36 1.16
CA PRO A 343 -12.00 -16.51 0.10
C PRO A 343 -12.06 -15.29 -0.83
N THR A 344 -10.96 -14.57 -0.93
CA THR A 344 -10.82 -13.40 -1.82
C THR A 344 -10.19 -13.78 -3.18
N GLY A 345 -9.83 -15.05 -3.35
CA GLY A 345 -9.10 -15.56 -4.53
C GLY A 345 -7.58 -15.39 -4.42
N ASP A 346 -7.10 -14.56 -3.49
CA ASP A 346 -5.68 -14.44 -3.14
C ASP A 346 -5.44 -15.19 -1.80
N PRO A 347 -4.68 -16.29 -1.79
CA PRO A 347 -4.37 -17.05 -0.57
C PRO A 347 -3.55 -16.26 0.45
N MET A 348 -2.87 -15.19 0.02
CA MET A 348 -2.16 -14.29 0.91
C MET A 348 -3.10 -13.26 1.56
N ALA A 349 -4.34 -13.13 1.05
CA ALA A 349 -5.36 -12.24 1.58
C ALA A 349 -6.49 -12.97 2.32
N GLY A 350 -6.60 -14.30 2.20
CA GLY A 350 -7.56 -15.10 2.97
C GLY A 350 -7.65 -16.55 2.49
N SER A 351 -7.96 -17.47 3.40
CA SER A 351 -8.16 -18.90 3.10
C SER A 351 -9.44 -19.40 3.74
N GLN A 352 -10.11 -20.37 3.10
CA GLN A 352 -11.28 -21.04 3.69
C GLN A 352 -10.92 -21.92 4.89
N ASN A 353 -9.63 -22.23 5.07
CA ASN A 353 -9.13 -23.07 6.14
C ASN A 353 -8.12 -22.30 6.99
N TRP A 354 -7.87 -22.81 8.19
CA TRP A 354 -6.70 -22.40 8.96
C TRP A 354 -5.43 -22.69 8.15
N THR A 355 -4.51 -21.74 8.14
CA THR A 355 -3.22 -21.83 7.43
C THR A 355 -2.06 -21.71 8.41
N TRP A 356 -0.91 -22.34 8.10
CA TRP A 356 0.31 -22.23 8.90
C TRP A 356 1.44 -21.61 8.08
N TRP A 357 2.05 -20.56 8.60
CA TRP A 357 3.14 -19.82 7.99
C TRP A 357 4.41 -20.09 8.79
N ALA A 358 5.39 -20.73 8.17
CA ALA A 358 6.66 -21.08 8.82
C ALA A 358 7.77 -20.14 8.34
N PRO A 359 8.79 -19.85 9.18
CA PRO A 359 9.94 -19.06 8.78
C PRO A 359 10.57 -19.65 7.52
N PHE A 360 10.79 -18.81 6.51
CA PHE A 360 11.45 -19.19 5.28
C PHE A 360 12.79 -18.48 5.19
N SER A 361 13.86 -19.25 5.31
CA SER A 361 15.21 -18.80 4.96
C SER A 361 15.53 -19.40 3.60
N SER A 362 15.95 -18.55 2.66
CA SER A 362 16.58 -19.04 1.45
C SER A 362 17.74 -19.93 1.86
N PRO A 363 17.84 -21.20 1.43
CA PRO A 363 19.08 -21.94 1.56
C PRO A 363 20.21 -21.09 0.93
N ASP A 364 21.26 -20.87 1.72
CA ASP A 364 22.49 -20.16 1.30
C ASP A 364 23.23 -20.90 0.18
#